data_AF-A0A1Q7SEJ7-F1
#
_entry.id   AF-A0A1Q7SEJ7-F1
#
_cell.length_a   1.000
_cell.length_b   1.000
_cell.length_c   1.000
_cell.angle_alpha   90.00
_cell.angle_beta   90.00
_cell.angle_gamma   90.00
#
_symmetry.space_group_name_H-M   'P 1'
#
loop_
_entity.id
_entity.type
_entity.pdbx_description
1 polymer ?
#
loop_
_entity_poly.entity_id
_entity_poly.type
_entity_poly.pdbx_seq_one_letter_code
_entity_poly.pdbx_strand_id
1 'polypeptide(L)'
;MNPAPKFVLNAPCGGDTTKAALLMDHARLSPIAMVAATYAGTSALTATGNGFIFYINGHYFLMQTTTLPSSTTWNVRFYAGNITGTTAAGDFAFQPADFRPPAVPGLRAQVAYTGSTFSPKVTNDSVLARVHTVPDPYYVTNALEVTANTKVLKFVNLPAQCVIRIYSVSGILIRVLTHNDPTGGAEETWNLRNRNNQFVASGVYFYHVETADGKTKLGRFTVVNFAP
;
A
#
# COMPACT_ATOMS: atom_id res chain seq x y z
N MET A 1 -18.38 49.77 -17.91
CA MET A 1 -19.07 48.50 -17.60
C MET A 1 -18.23 47.39 -18.20
N ASN A 2 -17.43 46.72 -17.38
CA ASN A 2 -16.52 45.66 -17.80
C ASN A 2 -17.30 44.33 -17.72
N PRO A 3 -17.53 43.59 -18.82
CA PRO A 3 -18.28 42.34 -18.74
C PRO A 3 -17.47 41.34 -17.91
N ALA A 4 -18.09 40.82 -16.84
CA ALA A 4 -17.53 39.75 -16.04
C ALA A 4 -17.05 38.58 -16.94
N PRO A 5 -15.95 37.90 -16.57
CA PRO A 5 -15.36 36.86 -17.40
C PRO A 5 -16.41 35.78 -17.74
N LYS A 6 -16.66 35.62 -19.05
CA LYS A 6 -17.56 34.60 -19.61
C LYS A 6 -16.97 33.22 -19.33
N PHE A 7 -17.43 32.55 -18.28
CA PHE A 7 -17.12 31.14 -18.06
C PHE A 7 -18.15 30.30 -18.81
N VAL A 8 -17.72 29.68 -19.92
CA VAL A 8 -18.53 28.70 -20.65
C VAL A 8 -18.41 27.38 -19.92
N LEU A 9 -19.53 26.89 -19.39
CA LEU A 9 -19.63 25.57 -18.80
C LEU A 9 -19.46 24.52 -19.91
N ASN A 10 -18.25 23.98 -20.06
CA ASN A 10 -18.02 22.77 -20.85
C ASN A 10 -18.31 21.54 -19.97
N ALA A 11 -19.56 21.41 -19.54
CA ALA A 11 -20.03 20.22 -18.84
C ALA A 11 -20.55 19.23 -19.90
N PRO A 12 -20.04 17.97 -19.97
CA PRO A 12 -20.49 16.99 -20.96
C PRO A 12 -21.91 16.45 -20.68
N CYS A 13 -22.70 17.14 -19.85
CA CYS A 13 -24.09 16.79 -19.59
C CYS A 13 -25.02 17.42 -20.64
N GLY A 14 -24.96 16.91 -21.88
CA GLY A 14 -25.92 17.28 -22.92
C GLY A 14 -25.44 16.92 -24.32
N GLY A 15 -26.30 16.28 -25.12
CA GLY A 15 -26.07 16.10 -26.55
C GLY A 15 -26.09 17.43 -27.32
N ASP A 16 -25.62 17.38 -28.57
CA ASP A 16 -25.25 18.45 -29.53
C ASP A 16 -26.25 19.60 -29.79
N THR A 17 -27.37 19.69 -29.07
CA THR A 17 -28.38 20.75 -29.23
C THR A 17 -28.66 21.56 -27.96
N THR A 18 -27.91 21.30 -26.87
CA THR A 18 -28.08 22.04 -25.61
C THR A 18 -27.25 23.33 -25.61
N LYS A 19 -27.91 24.49 -25.57
CA LYS A 19 -27.25 25.78 -25.37
C LYS A 19 -26.53 25.75 -24.01
N ALA A 20 -25.23 26.03 -24.00
CA ALA A 20 -24.44 26.12 -22.77
C ALA A 20 -25.12 27.06 -21.76
N ALA A 21 -25.32 26.60 -20.53
CA ALA A 21 -25.78 27.45 -19.45
C ALA A 21 -24.68 28.46 -19.12
N LEU A 22 -24.98 29.76 -19.28
CA LEU A 22 -24.06 30.83 -18.94
C LEU A 22 -24.27 31.24 -17.48
N LEU A 23 -23.18 31.37 -16.72
CA LEU A 23 -23.23 32.00 -15.40
C LEU A 23 -23.56 33.49 -15.56
N MET A 24 -24.53 33.95 -14.80
CA MET A 24 -25.01 35.34 -14.77
C MET A 24 -24.95 35.85 -13.33
N ASP A 25 -24.91 37.16 -13.17
CA ASP A 25 -24.90 37.86 -11.87
C ASP A 25 -26.31 37.97 -11.24
N HIS A 26 -27.33 37.48 -11.92
CA HIS A 26 -28.71 37.43 -11.45
C HIS A 26 -29.29 36.03 -11.69
N ALA A 27 -30.15 35.59 -10.77
CA ALA A 27 -30.89 34.35 -10.95
C ALA A 27 -32.02 34.56 -11.98
N ARG A 28 -32.22 33.57 -12.86
CA ARG A 28 -33.33 33.51 -13.80
C ARG A 28 -33.96 32.14 -13.73
N LEU A 29 -35.28 32.08 -13.70
CA LEU A 29 -36.01 30.82 -13.80
C LEU A 29 -35.95 30.27 -15.23
N SER A 30 -35.48 29.03 -15.35
CA SER A 30 -35.52 28.25 -16.58
C SER A 30 -36.09 26.86 -16.29
N PRO A 31 -36.62 26.17 -17.31
CA PRO A 31 -37.01 24.77 -17.16
C PRO A 31 -35.83 23.91 -16.69
N ILE A 32 -36.09 23.04 -15.73
CA ILE A 32 -35.13 22.10 -15.14
C ILE A 32 -35.68 20.68 -15.25
N ALA A 33 -34.80 19.75 -15.60
CA ALA A 33 -35.04 18.32 -15.48
C ALA A 33 -34.05 17.73 -14.48
N MET A 34 -34.52 16.83 -13.60
CA MET A 34 -33.67 16.10 -12.65
C MET A 34 -33.90 14.60 -12.82
N VAL A 35 -32.83 13.81 -12.84
CA VAL A 35 -32.92 12.34 -12.82
C VAL A 35 -31.90 11.79 -11.83
N ALA A 36 -32.23 10.68 -11.18
CA ALA A 36 -31.28 9.94 -10.37
C ALA A 36 -30.16 9.40 -11.28
N ALA A 37 -28.90 9.71 -10.96
CA ALA A 37 -27.77 9.41 -11.83
C ALA A 37 -27.38 7.93 -11.76
N THR A 38 -27.85 7.14 -12.74
CA THR A 38 -27.06 6.03 -13.30
C THR A 38 -26.52 6.56 -14.63
N TYR A 39 -25.20 6.58 -14.82
CA TYR A 39 -24.50 7.17 -15.98
C TYR A 39 -25.15 6.81 -17.33
N ALA A 40 -26.07 7.65 -17.81
CA ALA A 40 -26.69 7.57 -19.12
C ALA A 40 -27.01 8.99 -19.62
N GLY A 41 -26.94 9.18 -20.95
CA GLY A 41 -27.05 10.49 -21.60
C GLY A 41 -28.32 11.26 -21.23
N THR A 42 -28.18 12.56 -20.98
CA THR A 42 -29.23 13.45 -20.46
C THR A 42 -30.07 14.13 -21.55
N SER A 43 -29.91 13.75 -22.81
CA SER A 43 -30.46 14.47 -23.98
C SER A 43 -31.98 14.39 -24.15
N ALA A 44 -32.68 13.57 -23.37
CA ALA A 44 -34.13 13.35 -23.49
C ALA A 44 -34.91 13.55 -22.17
N LEU A 45 -34.32 14.21 -21.17
CA LEU A 45 -34.99 14.41 -19.88
C LEU A 45 -36.10 15.47 -19.98
N THR A 46 -37.33 15.07 -19.68
CA THR A 46 -38.48 15.98 -19.61
C THR A 46 -38.34 16.91 -18.40
N ALA A 47 -38.51 18.22 -18.62
CA ALA A 47 -38.49 19.19 -17.54
C ALA A 47 -39.59 18.88 -16.50
N THR A 48 -39.22 18.86 -15.23
CA THR A 48 -40.10 18.58 -14.09
C THR A 48 -40.62 19.87 -13.43
N GLY A 49 -40.06 21.03 -13.80
CA GLY A 49 -40.50 22.35 -13.37
C GLY A 49 -39.50 23.45 -13.72
N ASN A 50 -39.72 24.66 -13.19
CA ASN A 50 -38.79 25.78 -13.35
C ASN A 50 -37.85 25.91 -12.14
N GLY A 51 -36.69 26.49 -12.35
CA GLY A 51 -35.75 26.77 -11.28
C GLY A 51 -34.51 27.51 -11.75
N PHE A 52 -33.49 27.59 -10.90
CA PHE A 52 -32.20 28.18 -11.24
C PHE A 52 -31.04 27.38 -10.63
N ILE A 53 -29.87 27.55 -11.22
CA ILE A 53 -28.60 27.01 -10.72
C ILE A 53 -27.76 28.17 -10.22
N PHE A 54 -27.08 27.98 -9.09
CA PHE A 54 -26.09 28.94 -8.60
C PHE A 54 -24.82 28.20 -8.18
N TYR A 55 -23.70 28.92 -8.22
CA TYR A 55 -22.37 28.37 -7.95
C TYR A 55 -21.78 29.03 -6.72
N ILE A 56 -21.42 28.23 -5.71
CA ILE A 56 -20.78 28.71 -4.48
C ILE A 56 -19.67 27.72 -4.11
N ASN A 57 -18.47 28.24 -3.81
CA ASN A 57 -17.33 27.45 -3.31
C ASN A 57 -16.98 26.20 -4.14
N GLY A 58 -16.98 26.28 -5.47
CA GLY A 58 -16.63 25.11 -6.29
C GLY A 58 -17.80 24.20 -6.66
N HIS A 59 -18.97 24.40 -6.06
CA HIS A 59 -20.12 23.51 -6.22
C HIS A 59 -21.30 24.21 -6.89
N TYR A 60 -22.00 23.46 -7.74
CA TYR A 60 -23.27 23.87 -8.33
C TYR A 60 -24.42 23.36 -7.46
N PHE A 61 -25.37 24.25 -7.23
CA PHE A 61 -26.60 23.94 -6.51
C PHE A 61 -27.77 24.24 -7.42
N LEU A 62 -28.71 23.29 -7.48
CA LEU A 62 -29.88 23.38 -8.32
C LEU A 62 -31.11 23.49 -7.42
N MET A 63 -31.95 24.50 -7.68
CA MET A 63 -33.20 24.70 -6.95
C MET A 63 -34.35 24.79 -7.93
N GLN A 64 -35.36 23.95 -7.73
CA GLN A 64 -36.63 24.04 -8.44
C GLN A 64 -37.61 24.89 -7.62
N THR A 65 -38.10 25.98 -8.20
CA THR A 65 -39.02 26.94 -7.56
C THR A 65 -39.88 27.63 -8.62
N THR A 66 -41.09 28.04 -8.23
CA THR A 66 -42.01 28.78 -9.10
C THR A 66 -41.72 30.28 -9.13
N THR A 67 -41.02 30.81 -8.13
CA THR A 67 -40.64 32.23 -8.02
C THR A 67 -39.20 32.37 -7.55
N LEU A 68 -38.53 33.45 -7.98
CA LEU A 68 -37.22 33.77 -7.45
C LEU A 68 -37.35 34.21 -5.99
N PRO A 69 -36.52 33.67 -5.09
CA PRO A 69 -36.60 34.02 -3.70
C PRO A 69 -36.17 35.49 -3.48
N SER A 70 -36.98 36.22 -2.70
CA SER A 70 -36.86 37.67 -2.50
C SER A 70 -36.08 38.09 -1.25
N SER A 71 -35.63 37.13 -0.44
CA SER A 71 -34.83 37.39 0.77
C SER A 71 -33.43 37.87 0.43
N THR A 72 -32.95 38.88 1.17
CA THR A 72 -31.62 39.48 1.03
C THR A 72 -30.54 38.78 1.86
N THR A 73 -30.90 37.83 2.73
CA THR A 73 -29.95 37.15 3.62
C THR A 73 -30.09 35.64 3.48
N TRP A 74 -28.98 34.99 3.15
CA TRP A 74 -28.88 33.56 2.92
C TRP A 74 -27.79 32.98 3.81
N ASN A 75 -28.13 31.90 4.52
CA ASN A 75 -27.15 31.10 5.25
C ASN A 75 -26.92 29.82 4.46
N VAL A 76 -25.67 29.59 4.03
CA VAL A 76 -25.27 28.32 3.42
C VAL A 76 -24.68 27.41 4.48
N ARG A 77 -25.13 26.16 4.52
CA ARG A 77 -24.53 25.11 5.33
C ARG A 77 -24.31 23.87 4.48
N PHE A 78 -23.09 23.36 4.51
CA PHE A 78 -22.72 22.15 3.79
C PHE A 78 -22.94 20.93 4.69
N TYR A 79 -23.71 19.97 4.18
CA TYR A 79 -23.95 18.69 4.82
C TYR A 79 -23.44 17.59 3.90
N ALA A 80 -22.71 16.62 4.45
CA ALA A 80 -22.29 15.42 3.76
C ALA A 80 -23.13 14.24 4.26
N GLY A 81 -23.71 13.47 3.34
CA GLY A 81 -24.59 12.37 3.66
C GLY A 81 -25.37 11.89 2.43
N ASN A 82 -26.22 10.90 2.64
CA ASN A 82 -27.05 10.31 1.61
C ASN A 82 -28.50 10.74 1.82
N ILE A 83 -29.24 10.97 0.74
CA ILE A 83 -30.70 11.08 0.81
C ILE A 83 -31.25 9.70 0.46
N THR A 84 -32.01 9.11 1.38
CA THR A 84 -32.69 7.83 1.22
C THR A 84 -34.19 8.08 1.11
N GLY A 85 -34.87 7.40 0.20
CA GLY A 85 -36.32 7.51 0.02
C GLY A 85 -36.74 7.13 -1.39
N THR A 86 -38.04 7.05 -1.63
CA THR A 86 -38.61 6.73 -2.94
C THR A 86 -39.57 7.83 -3.37
N THR A 87 -39.58 8.14 -4.68
CA THR A 87 -40.53 9.08 -5.27
C THR A 87 -41.98 8.63 -5.10
N ALA A 88 -42.24 7.31 -5.08
CA ALA A 88 -43.58 6.75 -4.94
C ALA A 88 -44.17 6.97 -3.54
N ALA A 89 -43.34 6.92 -2.48
CA ALA A 89 -43.78 7.14 -1.10
C ALA A 89 -43.56 8.58 -0.61
N GLY A 90 -42.81 9.40 -1.35
CA GLY A 90 -42.53 10.80 -0.99
C GLY A 90 -41.68 10.94 0.29
N ASP A 91 -40.96 9.88 0.67
CA ASP A 91 -40.34 9.69 1.98
C ASP A 91 -38.82 9.96 1.96
N PHE A 92 -38.42 11.09 1.38
CA PHE A 92 -37.01 11.47 1.33
C PHE A 92 -36.50 11.91 2.72
N ALA A 93 -35.58 11.13 3.28
CA ALA A 93 -34.88 11.40 4.53
C ALA A 93 -33.37 11.57 4.29
N PHE A 94 -32.78 12.58 4.92
CA PHE A 94 -31.33 12.79 4.90
C PHE A 94 -30.65 11.98 6.01
N GLN A 95 -29.69 11.13 5.63
CA GLN A 95 -28.83 10.38 6.54
C GLN A 95 -27.42 11.01 6.52
N PRO A 96 -26.94 11.61 7.63
CA PRO A 96 -25.62 12.22 7.68
C PRO A 96 -24.51 11.15 7.58
N ALA A 97 -23.40 11.48 6.93
CA ALA A 97 -22.23 10.61 6.90
C ALA A 97 -21.55 10.54 8.29
N ASP A 98 -21.15 9.33 8.71
CA ASP A 98 -20.50 9.08 10.01
C ASP A 98 -19.15 9.82 10.15
N PHE A 99 -18.48 10.04 9.01
CA PHE A 99 -17.22 10.78 8.94
C PHE A 99 -17.44 12.07 8.16
N ARG A 100 -17.18 13.20 8.81
CA ARG A 100 -17.23 14.52 8.18
C ARG A 100 -15.84 14.87 7.64
N PRO A 101 -15.63 15.00 6.32
CA PRO A 101 -14.50 15.75 5.82
C PRO A 101 -14.58 17.18 6.39
N PRO A 102 -13.49 17.78 6.87
CA PRO A 102 -13.52 19.18 7.30
C PRO A 102 -13.99 20.04 6.14
N ALA A 103 -14.99 20.89 6.36
CA ALA A 103 -15.49 21.84 5.36
C ALA A 103 -14.52 23.02 5.19
N VAL A 104 -13.25 22.73 4.90
CA VAL A 104 -12.19 23.73 4.70
C VAL A 104 -11.78 23.71 3.22
N PRO A 105 -12.27 24.66 2.41
CA PRO A 105 -11.80 24.83 1.04
C PRO A 105 -10.27 24.98 1.02
N GLY A 106 -9.59 24.08 0.30
CA GLY A 106 -8.12 24.08 0.18
C GLY A 106 -7.35 23.18 1.14
N LEU A 107 -8.01 22.37 1.98
CA LEU A 107 -7.33 21.38 2.82
C LEU A 107 -6.58 20.36 1.95
N ARG A 108 -5.26 20.27 2.11
CA ARG A 108 -4.40 19.27 1.47
C ARG A 108 -3.94 18.27 2.53
N ALA A 109 -4.27 17.00 2.34
CA ALA A 109 -3.65 15.92 3.11
C ALA A 109 -2.28 15.64 2.50
N GLN A 110 -1.21 16.07 3.17
CA GLN A 110 0.16 15.72 2.78
C GLN A 110 0.58 14.50 3.59
N VAL A 111 0.60 13.34 2.94
CA VAL A 111 1.11 12.11 3.56
C VAL A 111 2.62 12.07 3.36
N ALA A 112 3.37 12.33 4.42
CA ALA A 112 4.79 12.04 4.46
C ALA A 112 4.96 10.56 4.82
N TYR A 113 5.39 9.75 3.86
CA TYR A 113 5.82 8.39 4.13
C TYR A 113 7.35 8.37 4.22
N THR A 114 7.89 7.90 5.34
CA THR A 114 9.30 7.50 5.40
C THR A 114 9.37 6.06 4.91
N GLY A 115 9.62 5.87 3.61
CA GLY A 115 9.91 4.54 3.09
C GLY A 115 11.19 4.01 3.76
N SER A 116 11.12 2.86 4.41
CA SER A 116 12.32 2.16 4.87
C SER A 116 13.05 1.64 3.63
N THR A 117 14.18 2.23 3.28
CA THR A 117 15.05 1.70 2.24
C THR A 117 15.73 0.44 2.76
N PHE A 118 15.36 -0.73 2.22
CA PHE A 118 16.15 -1.94 2.43
C PHE A 118 17.44 -1.81 1.61
N SER A 119 18.57 -1.56 2.28
CA SER A 119 19.88 -1.59 1.65
C SER A 119 20.49 -2.98 1.88
N PRO A 120 20.66 -3.81 0.84
CA PRO A 120 21.23 -5.16 1.00
C PRO A 120 22.70 -5.14 1.44
N LYS A 121 23.35 -3.97 1.44
CA LYS A 121 24.74 -3.81 1.88
C LYS A 121 24.89 -3.40 3.35
N VAL A 122 23.83 -2.89 3.98
CA VAL A 122 23.92 -2.35 5.35
C VAL A 122 23.20 -3.30 6.30
N THR A 123 23.94 -3.89 7.23
CA THR A 123 23.40 -4.87 8.17
C THR A 123 23.26 -4.24 9.55
N ASN A 124 22.11 -4.42 10.21
CA ASN A 124 21.94 -4.04 11.61
C ASN A 124 22.53 -5.12 12.53
N ASP A 125 23.24 -4.73 13.59
CA ASP A 125 23.84 -5.67 14.56
C ASP A 125 22.78 -6.57 15.20
N SER A 126 21.56 -6.05 15.38
CA SER A 126 20.43 -6.82 15.91
C SER A 126 19.98 -7.96 14.99
N VAL A 127 20.14 -7.79 13.67
CA VAL A 127 19.82 -8.83 12.67
C VAL A 127 20.93 -9.87 12.67
N LEU A 128 22.19 -9.40 12.63
CA LEU A 128 23.36 -10.28 12.65
C LEU A 128 23.37 -11.16 13.89
N ALA A 129 22.99 -10.63 15.07
CA ALA A 129 22.92 -11.39 16.31
C ALA A 129 22.02 -12.64 16.24
N ARG A 130 21.00 -12.64 15.37
CA ARG A 130 20.02 -13.73 15.19
C ARG A 130 20.50 -14.86 14.27
N VAL A 131 21.65 -14.70 13.61
CA VAL A 131 22.22 -15.77 12.79
C VAL A 131 22.53 -16.98 13.65
N HIS A 132 22.02 -18.13 13.24
CA HIS A 132 22.30 -19.42 13.85
C HIS A 132 22.14 -20.53 12.82
N THR A 133 22.54 -21.73 13.19
CA THR A 133 22.44 -22.93 12.36
C THR A 133 21.19 -23.73 12.72
N VAL A 134 20.54 -24.31 11.71
CA VAL A 134 19.40 -25.21 11.88
C VAL A 134 19.66 -26.48 11.06
N PRO A 135 19.61 -27.67 11.68
CA PRO A 135 19.46 -27.94 13.11
C PRO A 135 20.75 -27.68 13.91
N ASP A 136 20.63 -27.30 15.17
CA ASP A 136 21.74 -27.29 16.14
C ASP A 136 21.27 -27.90 17.48
N PRO A 137 21.83 -29.04 17.93
CA PRO A 137 22.83 -29.87 17.26
C PRO A 137 22.26 -30.60 16.04
N TYR A 138 23.11 -30.83 15.03
CA TYR A 138 22.76 -31.64 13.87
C TYR A 138 22.85 -33.13 14.19
N TYR A 139 21.75 -33.85 13.98
CA TYR A 139 21.65 -35.30 14.04
C TYR A 139 21.37 -35.88 12.65
N VAL A 140 22.01 -37.00 12.32
CA VAL A 140 21.86 -37.71 11.03
C VAL A 140 20.42 -38.10 10.69
N THR A 141 19.51 -38.13 11.68
CA THR A 141 18.10 -38.50 11.49
C THR A 141 17.18 -37.27 11.47
N ASN A 142 17.64 -36.13 10.93
CA ASN A 142 16.80 -34.95 10.83
C ASN A 142 15.69 -35.14 9.77
N ALA A 143 14.47 -34.67 10.06
CA ALA A 143 13.30 -34.74 9.17
C ALA A 143 13.48 -33.99 7.83
N LEU A 144 14.54 -33.19 7.69
CA LEU A 144 14.91 -32.51 6.44
C LEU A 144 15.68 -33.41 5.45
N GLU A 145 16.03 -34.65 5.83
CA GLU A 145 16.80 -35.57 4.99
C GLU A 145 15.89 -36.62 4.34
N VAL A 146 15.75 -36.57 3.02
CA VAL A 146 14.97 -37.55 2.25
C VAL A 146 15.76 -38.84 2.01
N THR A 147 17.10 -38.77 2.01
CA THR A 147 17.99 -39.93 1.83
C THR A 147 19.25 -39.81 2.69
N ALA A 148 19.88 -40.95 3.05
CA ALA A 148 21.10 -40.99 3.85
C ALA A 148 22.31 -40.25 3.25
N ASN A 149 22.27 -39.94 1.95
CA ASN A 149 23.32 -39.23 1.23
C ASN A 149 23.09 -37.71 1.14
N THR A 150 21.90 -37.23 1.51
CA THR A 150 21.53 -35.81 1.49
C THR A 150 21.56 -35.24 2.90
N LYS A 151 22.76 -34.87 3.36
CA LYS A 151 22.94 -34.15 4.62
C LYS A 151 22.68 -32.65 4.43
N VAL A 152 21.86 -32.06 5.29
CA VAL A 152 21.46 -30.64 5.15
C VAL A 152 21.59 -29.92 6.49
N LEU A 153 22.46 -28.92 6.53
CA LEU A 153 22.53 -27.91 7.60
C LEU A 153 22.33 -26.54 6.98
N LYS A 154 21.48 -25.73 7.58
CA LYS A 154 21.19 -24.37 7.12
C LYS A 154 21.73 -23.33 8.07
N PHE A 155 22.21 -22.23 7.54
CA PHE A 155 22.42 -20.98 8.27
C PHE A 155 21.21 -20.09 8.01
N VAL A 156 20.54 -19.59 9.05
CA VAL A 156 19.29 -18.81 8.92
C VAL A 156 19.45 -17.41 9.51
N ASN A 157 18.55 -16.49 9.15
CA ASN A 157 18.60 -15.05 9.48
C ASN A 157 19.85 -14.35 8.93
N LEU A 158 20.35 -14.81 7.78
CA LEU A 158 21.52 -14.22 7.15
C LEU A 158 21.21 -12.83 6.56
N PRO A 159 22.16 -11.89 6.64
CA PRO A 159 22.11 -10.65 5.86
C PRO A 159 22.15 -10.95 4.36
N ALA A 160 21.59 -10.05 3.54
CA ALA A 160 21.47 -10.24 2.09
C ALA A 160 22.81 -10.55 1.38
N GLN A 161 23.93 -10.02 1.89
CA GLN A 161 25.27 -10.31 1.37
C GLN A 161 26.24 -10.60 2.51
N CYS A 162 26.74 -11.83 2.58
CA CYS A 162 27.74 -12.23 3.55
C CYS A 162 28.59 -13.43 3.10
N VAL A 163 29.74 -13.61 3.76
CA VAL A 163 30.63 -14.75 3.60
C VAL A 163 30.63 -15.55 4.90
N ILE A 164 30.33 -16.84 4.82
CA ILE A 164 30.31 -17.76 5.94
C ILE A 164 31.55 -18.65 5.85
N ARG A 165 32.41 -18.61 6.87
CA ARG A 165 33.60 -19.46 6.97
C ARG A 165 33.42 -20.45 8.11
N ILE A 166 33.58 -21.74 7.81
CA ILE A 166 33.38 -22.82 8.76
C ILE A 166 34.74 -23.38 9.16
N TYR A 167 34.97 -23.48 10.47
CA TYR A 167 36.23 -23.92 11.08
C TYR A 167 36.00 -25.12 12.00
N SER A 168 37.01 -25.99 12.10
CA SER A 168 37.09 -26.98 13.18
C SER A 168 37.50 -26.34 14.50
N VAL A 169 37.39 -27.08 15.61
CA VAL A 169 37.91 -26.65 16.93
C VAL A 169 39.40 -26.30 16.90
N SER A 170 40.18 -26.95 16.03
CA SER A 170 41.61 -26.66 15.84
C SER A 170 41.89 -25.44 14.97
N GLY A 171 40.86 -24.69 14.55
CA GLY A 171 41.02 -23.49 13.70
C GLY A 171 41.24 -23.79 12.21
N ILE A 172 41.07 -25.04 11.77
CA ILE A 172 41.26 -25.41 10.35
C ILE A 172 40.03 -25.00 9.56
N LEU A 173 40.24 -24.27 8.46
CA LEU A 173 39.18 -23.90 7.52
C LEU A 173 38.65 -25.13 6.79
N ILE A 174 37.37 -25.46 7.01
CA ILE A 174 36.68 -26.60 6.43
C ILE A 174 36.01 -26.22 5.10
N ARG A 175 35.27 -25.11 5.11
CA ARG A 175 34.49 -24.64 3.97
C ARG A 175 34.25 -23.13 4.04
N VAL A 176 34.15 -22.51 2.87
CA VAL A 176 33.66 -21.13 2.70
C VAL A 176 32.39 -21.19 1.86
N LEU A 177 31.35 -20.48 2.28
CA LEU A 177 30.09 -20.30 1.58
C LEU A 177 29.89 -18.81 1.33
N THR A 178 29.53 -18.44 0.11
CA THR A 178 29.23 -17.05 -0.26
C THR A 178 27.74 -16.93 -0.42
N HIS A 179 27.11 -16.08 0.40
CA HIS A 179 25.68 -15.83 0.37
C HIS A 179 25.42 -14.47 -0.27
N ASN A 180 24.62 -14.46 -1.33
CA ASN A 180 24.21 -13.26 -2.05
C ASN A 180 22.77 -13.42 -2.49
N ASP A 181 21.84 -13.10 -1.60
CA ASP A 181 20.40 -13.15 -1.84
C ASP A 181 19.76 -11.78 -1.57
N PRO A 182 19.59 -10.95 -2.62
CA PRO A 182 18.92 -9.66 -2.50
C PRO A 182 17.39 -9.77 -2.32
N THR A 183 16.81 -10.96 -2.50
CA THR A 183 15.36 -11.19 -2.43
C THR A 183 14.86 -11.48 -1.01
N GLY A 184 15.77 -11.77 -0.08
CA GLY A 184 15.47 -11.88 1.35
C GLY A 184 15.15 -13.29 1.83
N GLY A 185 15.60 -14.33 1.14
CA GLY A 185 15.50 -15.72 1.61
C GLY A 185 16.25 -15.96 2.92
N ALA A 186 17.27 -15.15 3.24
CA ALA A 186 17.99 -15.10 4.52
C ALA A 186 18.49 -16.48 5.02
N GLU A 187 18.70 -17.42 4.11
CA GLU A 187 19.12 -18.79 4.38
C GLU A 187 20.22 -19.24 3.42
N GLU A 188 21.22 -19.97 3.94
CA GLU A 188 22.27 -20.61 3.14
C GLU A 188 22.38 -22.08 3.53
N THR A 189 22.41 -22.97 2.54
CA THR A 189 22.42 -24.42 2.78
C THR A 189 23.81 -25.01 2.61
N TRP A 190 24.25 -25.78 3.60
CA TRP A 190 25.49 -26.54 3.58
C TRP A 190 25.24 -28.05 3.62
N ASN A 191 25.99 -28.78 2.81
CA ASN A 191 25.89 -30.23 2.66
C ASN A 191 26.80 -31.02 3.63
N LEU A 192 27.35 -30.37 4.65
CA LEU A 192 28.31 -30.94 5.61
C LEU A 192 29.58 -31.52 4.96
N ARG A 193 29.99 -30.99 3.81
CA ARG A 193 31.22 -31.40 3.13
C ARG A 193 32.33 -30.35 3.25
N ASN A 194 33.55 -30.83 3.40
CA ASN A 194 34.75 -30.01 3.37
C ASN A 194 35.11 -29.59 1.92
N ARG A 195 36.19 -28.82 1.76
CA ARG A 195 36.74 -28.43 0.45
C ARG A 195 37.12 -29.60 -0.47
N ASN A 196 37.44 -30.77 0.08
CA ASN A 196 37.77 -31.98 -0.67
C ASN A 196 36.52 -32.85 -0.95
N ASN A 197 35.32 -32.30 -0.76
CA ASN A 197 34.04 -32.99 -0.94
C ASN A 197 33.84 -34.22 -0.04
N GLN A 198 34.56 -34.31 1.07
CA GLN A 198 34.39 -35.37 2.08
C GLN A 198 33.46 -34.87 3.19
N PHE A 199 32.63 -35.78 3.73
CA PHE A 199 31.81 -35.47 4.90
C PHE A 199 32.68 -35.13 6.10
N VAL A 200 32.26 -34.13 6.87
CA VAL A 200 32.92 -33.75 8.12
C VAL A 200 32.60 -34.78 9.22
N ALA A 201 33.55 -35.00 10.13
CA ALA A 201 33.36 -35.91 11.26
C ALA A 201 32.42 -35.31 12.32
N SER A 202 31.93 -36.16 13.23
CA SER A 202 31.22 -35.70 14.42
C SER A 202 32.13 -34.80 15.27
N GLY A 203 31.60 -33.68 15.74
CA GLY A 203 32.35 -32.73 16.54
C GLY A 203 31.71 -31.35 16.64
N VAL A 204 32.37 -30.47 17.37
CA VAL A 204 32.00 -29.06 17.47
C VAL A 204 32.71 -28.28 16.36
N TYR A 205 31.98 -27.37 15.73
CA TYR A 205 32.47 -26.50 14.68
C TYR A 205 32.14 -25.05 14.99
N PHE A 206 32.92 -24.14 14.45
CA PHE A 206 32.71 -22.71 14.54
C PHE A 206 32.40 -22.15 13.17
N TYR A 207 31.54 -21.13 13.12
CA TYR A 207 31.33 -20.36 11.92
C TYR A 207 31.62 -18.88 12.18
N HIS A 208 32.16 -18.24 11.15
CA HIS A 208 32.41 -16.81 11.11
C HIS A 208 31.63 -16.24 9.92
N VAL A 209 30.62 -15.42 10.21
CA VAL A 209 29.87 -14.66 9.21
C VAL A 209 30.48 -13.27 9.13
N GLU A 210 30.85 -12.87 7.93
CA GLU A 210 31.33 -11.52 7.62
C GLU A 210 30.39 -10.89 6.59
N THR A 211 29.85 -9.73 6.89
CA THR A 211 28.93 -8.99 6.02
C THR A 211 29.67 -8.04 5.08
N ALA A 212 29.00 -7.58 4.03
CA ALA A 212 29.60 -6.64 3.08
C ALA A 212 30.03 -5.29 3.71
N ASP A 213 29.40 -4.88 4.82
CA ASP A 213 29.75 -3.71 5.62
C ASP A 213 30.83 -3.98 6.69
N GLY A 214 31.48 -5.15 6.65
CA GLY A 214 32.61 -5.50 7.51
C GLY A 214 32.22 -5.92 8.93
N LYS A 215 30.93 -6.11 9.21
CA LYS A 215 30.47 -6.62 10.50
C LYS A 215 30.66 -8.12 10.56
N THR A 216 30.98 -8.61 11.74
CA THR A 216 31.33 -10.01 11.94
C THR A 216 30.54 -10.63 13.06
N LYS A 217 30.14 -11.89 12.88
CA LYS A 217 29.59 -12.72 13.95
C LYS A 217 30.25 -14.08 13.98
N LEU A 218 30.63 -14.49 15.18
CA LEU A 218 31.07 -15.83 15.49
C LEU A 218 29.92 -16.61 16.12
N GLY A 219 29.83 -17.88 15.77
CA GLY A 219 28.96 -18.84 16.44
C GLY A 219 29.54 -20.24 16.39
N ARG A 220 28.87 -21.15 17.08
CA ARG A 220 29.24 -22.56 17.17
C ARG A 220 28.04 -23.42 16.84
N PHE A 221 28.31 -24.65 16.39
CA PHE A 221 27.29 -25.68 16.18
C PHE A 221 27.93 -27.05 16.36
N THR A 222 27.11 -28.06 16.63
CA THR A 222 27.59 -29.43 16.84
C THR A 222 27.05 -30.35 15.76
N VAL A 223 27.91 -31.18 15.19
CA VAL A 223 27.55 -32.25 14.26
C VAL A 223 27.72 -33.58 14.97
N VAL A 224 26.66 -34.39 15.00
CA VAL A 224 26.70 -35.75 15.53
C VAL A 224 26.37 -36.71 14.40
N ASN A 225 27.41 -37.35 13.85
CA ASN A 225 27.28 -38.45 12.91
C ASN A 225 27.24 -39.77 13.70
N PHE A 226 26.18 -40.56 13.54
CA PHE A 226 26.18 -41.94 14.04
C PHE A 226 27.01 -42.80 13.08
N ALA A 227 28.06 -43.41 13.61
CA ALA A 227 28.68 -44.55 12.94
C ALA A 227 27.80 -45.79 13.23
N PRO A 228 27.45 -46.61 12.22
CA PRO A 228 26.85 -47.91 12.45
C PRO A 228 27.82 -48.86 13.18
#